data_AF-A0A7S3SZQ8-F1
#
_entry.id   AF-A0A7S3SZQ8-F1
#
_cell.length_a   1.000
_cell.length_b   1.000
_cell.length_c   1.000
_cell.angle_alpha   90.00
_cell.angle_beta   90.00
_cell.angle_gamma   90.00
#
_symmetry.space_group_name_H-M   'P 1'
#
loop_
_entity.id
_entity.type
_entity.pdbx_description
1 polymer ?
#
loop_
_entity_poly.entity_id
_entity_poly.type
_entity_poly.pdbx_seq_one_letter_code
_entity_poly.pdbx_strand_id
1 'polypeptide(L)'
;RVLASGAVALLDVRWIISHAEAGGVLTHRQALPEEAFLSLADLVEATSESVSSLPLGTLSYPWLTKDHPDPRGANLSRVARALKALRTVCPRLGVFWDF
;
A
#
# COMPACT_ATOMS: atom_id res chain seq x y z
N ARG A 1 -13.01 4.84 15.80
CA ARG A 1 -11.77 5.27 15.09
C ARG A 1 -11.63 4.37 13.85
N VAL A 2 -11.55 4.93 12.64
CA VAL A 2 -11.73 4.22 11.35
C VAL A 2 -10.68 3.13 11.07
N LEU A 3 -9.41 3.37 11.41
CA LEU A 3 -8.35 2.35 11.25
C LEU A 3 -8.52 1.18 12.22
N ALA A 4 -8.90 1.48 13.46
CA ALA A 4 -9.12 0.45 14.49
C ALA A 4 -10.33 -0.45 14.20
N SER A 5 -11.28 -0.01 13.37
CA SER A 5 -12.43 -0.81 12.97
C SER A 5 -12.20 -1.64 11.71
N GLY A 6 -11.02 -1.54 11.08
CA GLY A 6 -10.72 -2.23 9.81
C GLY A 6 -11.50 -1.72 8.59
N ALA A 7 -12.21 -0.59 8.71
CA ALA A 7 -12.96 -0.02 7.59
C ALA A 7 -12.03 0.40 6.44
N VAL A 8 -10.81 0.81 6.79
CA VAL A 8 -9.69 1.09 5.89
C VAL A 8 -8.61 0.04 6.11
N ALA A 9 -8.12 -0.52 5.00
CA ALA A 9 -7.01 -1.46 4.99
C ALA A 9 -5.81 -0.77 4.34
N LEU A 10 -4.64 -0.91 4.95
CA LEU A 10 -3.40 -0.28 4.49
C LEU A 10 -2.46 -1.38 4.04
N LEU A 11 -2.02 -1.30 2.78
CA LEU A 11 -1.10 -2.27 2.21
C LEU A 11 0.33 -2.00 2.70
N ASP A 12 1.07 -3.06 3.04
CA ASP A 12 2.49 -2.97 3.32
C ASP A 12 3.25 -2.63 2.02
N VAL A 13 3.99 -1.53 2.02
CA VAL A 13 4.84 -1.14 0.91
C VAL A 13 5.82 -2.25 0.49
N ARG A 14 6.33 -3.04 1.44
CA ARG A 14 7.23 -4.17 1.14
C ARG A 14 6.49 -5.24 0.34
N TRP A 15 5.24 -5.52 0.69
CA TRP A 15 4.40 -6.47 -0.04
C TRP A 15 4.09 -5.95 -1.44
N ILE A 16 3.68 -4.67 -1.57
CA ILE A 16 3.41 -4.04 -2.88
C ILE A 16 4.63 -4.19 -3.81
N ILE A 17 5.81 -3.89 -3.30
CA ILE A 17 7.06 -3.98 -4.06
C ILE A 17 7.32 -5.41 -4.51
N SER A 18 7.26 -6.38 -3.59
CA SER A 18 7.48 -7.79 -3.90
C SER A 18 6.46 -8.32 -4.91
N HIS A 19 5.19 -7.96 -4.77
CA HIS A 19 4.11 -8.36 -5.67
C HIS A 19 4.33 -7.81 -7.09
N ALA A 20 4.71 -6.53 -7.19
CA ALA A 20 5.02 -5.90 -8.47
C ALA A 20 6.26 -6.52 -9.14
N GLU A 21 7.32 -6.83 -8.37
CA GLU A 21 8.53 -7.47 -8.88
C GLU A 21 8.30 -8.89 -9.39
N ALA A 22 7.34 -9.61 -8.80
CA ALA A 22 6.88 -10.91 -9.28
C ALA A 22 6.01 -10.83 -10.55
N GLY A 23 5.78 -9.62 -11.10
CA GLY A 23 4.91 -9.41 -12.26
C GLY A 23 3.42 -9.47 -11.91
N GLY A 24 3.07 -9.31 -10.63
CA GLY A 24 1.69 -9.33 -10.15
C GLY A 24 0.85 -8.17 -10.70
N VAL A 25 -0.45 -8.35 -10.62
CA VAL A 25 -1.46 -7.30 -10.80
C VAL A 25 -2.22 -7.19 -9.48
N LEU A 26 -2.47 -5.96 -9.04
CA LEU A 26 -3.25 -5.75 -7.82
C LEU A 26 -4.67 -6.23 -8.08
N THR A 27 -5.26 -6.97 -7.16
CA THR A 27 -6.70 -7.27 -7.18
C THR A 27 -7.41 -6.41 -6.13
N HIS A 28 -8.74 -6.44 -6.14
CA HIS A 28 -9.54 -5.76 -5.12
C HIS A 28 -9.10 -6.22 -3.73
N ARG A 29 -9.01 -5.29 -2.76
CA ARG A 29 -8.48 -5.55 -1.41
C ARG A 29 -9.06 -6.78 -0.70
N GLN A 30 -10.32 -7.15 -0.95
CA GLN A 30 -10.97 -8.32 -0.33
C GLN A 30 -10.41 -9.66 -0.84
N ALA A 31 -9.73 -9.67 -1.99
CA ALA A 31 -9.12 -10.84 -2.59
C ALA A 31 -7.60 -10.91 -2.35
N LEU A 32 -7.02 -9.91 -1.67
CA LEU A 32 -5.62 -9.91 -1.29
C LEU A 32 -5.42 -10.76 -0.01
N PRO A 33 -4.26 -11.40 0.13
CA PRO A 33 -3.97 -12.23 1.29
C PRO A 33 -3.68 -11.34 2.52
N GLU A 34 -3.82 -11.90 3.73
CA GLU A 34 -3.73 -11.13 4.98
C GLU A 34 -2.36 -10.47 5.17
N GLU A 35 -1.27 -11.13 4.76
CA GLU A 35 0.09 -10.61 4.81
C GLU A 35 0.34 -9.38 3.91
N ALA A 36 -0.60 -9.05 3.03
CA ALA A 36 -0.54 -7.83 2.24
C ALA A 36 -0.77 -6.56 3.08
N PHE A 37 -1.33 -6.70 4.27
CA PHE A 37 -1.83 -5.58 5.08
C PHE A 37 -0.99 -5.32 6.32
N LEU A 38 -0.90 -4.05 6.71
CA LEU A 38 -0.40 -3.63 8.01
C LEU A 38 -1.56 -3.44 8.99
N SER A 39 -1.34 -3.88 10.22
CA SER A 39 -2.21 -3.55 11.34
C SER A 39 -1.96 -2.12 11.85
N LEU A 40 -2.89 -1.60 12.65
CA LEU A 40 -2.67 -0.32 13.34
C LEU A 40 -1.46 -0.39 14.29
N ALA A 41 -1.22 -1.54 14.92
CA ALA A 41 -0.08 -1.73 15.81
C ALA A 41 1.25 -1.58 15.06
N ASP A 42 1.33 -2.14 13.85
CA ASP A 42 2.52 -2.02 12.98
C ASP A 42 2.84 -0.56 12.64
N LEU A 43 1.81 0.26 12.41
CA LEU A 43 1.98 1.68 12.09
C LEU A 43 2.37 2.51 13.31
N VAL A 44 1.82 2.18 14.48
CA VAL A 44 2.21 2.83 15.74
C VAL A 44 3.66 2.51 16.08
N GLU A 45 4.07 1.26 15.94
CA GLU A 45 5.47 0.83 16.13
C GLU A 45 6.41 1.51 15.13
N ALA A 46 5.95 1.74 13.89
CA ALA A 46 6.71 2.42 12.85
C ALA A 46 6.82 3.94 13.04
N THR A 47 6.07 4.53 13.98
CA THR A 47 6.10 5.97 14.23
C THR A 47 7.41 6.32 14.94
N SER A 48 8.22 7.20 14.35
CA SER A 48 9.47 7.65 14.96
C SER A 48 9.22 8.78 15.97
N GLU A 49 10.12 8.92 16.95
CA GLU A 49 10.07 10.05 17.91
C GLU A 49 10.12 11.42 17.22
N SER A 50 10.69 11.49 16.01
CA SER A 50 10.84 12.69 15.21
C SER A 50 9.59 13.08 14.41
N VAL A 51 8.61 12.19 14.24
CA VAL A 51 7.42 12.43 13.42
C VAL A 51 6.18 11.95 14.17
N SER A 52 5.35 12.87 14.66
CA SER A 52 4.16 12.57 15.48
C SER A 52 2.95 12.03 14.69
N SER A 53 3.16 11.53 13.47
CA SER A 53 2.12 11.02 12.58
C SER A 53 2.40 9.58 12.15
N LEU A 54 1.33 8.80 11.96
CA LEU A 54 1.44 7.45 11.41
C LEU A 54 2.07 7.49 10.01
N PRO A 55 3.03 6.60 9.70
CA PRO A 55 3.66 6.53 8.39
C PRO A 55 2.71 5.84 7.41
N LEU A 56 1.79 6.62 6.83
CA LEU A 56 0.88 6.16 5.79
C LEU A 56 0.77 7.16 4.64
N GLY A 57 0.52 6.65 3.44
CA GLY A 57 0.24 7.44 2.24
C GLY A 57 -1.04 6.98 1.56
N THR A 58 -1.59 7.83 0.69
CA THR A 58 -2.76 7.51 -0.14
C THR A 58 -2.35 7.51 -1.60
N LEU A 59 -2.80 6.50 -2.33
CA LEU A 59 -2.64 6.39 -3.77
C LEU A 59 -4.01 6.31 -4.43
N SER A 60 -4.21 7.16 -5.45
CA SER A 60 -5.39 7.15 -6.30
C SER A 60 -4.97 7.48 -7.73
N TYR A 61 -5.58 6.83 -8.71
CA TYR A 61 -5.37 7.12 -10.14
C TYR A 61 -6.59 6.73 -10.99
N PRO A 62 -6.75 7.33 -12.19
CA PRO A 62 -7.90 7.05 -13.04
C PRO A 62 -8.02 5.57 -13.44
N TRP A 63 -9.25 5.11 -13.59
CA TRP A 63 -9.53 3.78 -14.08
C TRP A 63 -9.20 3.66 -15.57
N LEU A 64 -8.35 2.70 -15.96
CA LEU A 64 -8.01 2.45 -17.36
C LEU A 64 -9.13 1.71 -18.12
N THR A 65 -9.86 0.84 -17.42
CA THR A 65 -11.01 0.12 -17.95
C THR A 65 -12.17 0.19 -16.97
N LYS A 66 -13.36 -0.26 -17.39
CA LYS A 66 -14.53 -0.35 -16.52
C LYS A 66 -14.32 -1.30 -15.33
N ASP A 67 -13.62 -2.40 -15.57
CA ASP A 67 -13.54 -3.52 -14.61
C ASP A 67 -12.28 -3.46 -13.75
N HIS A 68 -11.23 -2.75 -14.20
CA HIS A 68 -9.95 -2.73 -13.51
C HIS A 68 -9.16 -1.44 -13.81
N PRO A 69 -8.61 -0.74 -12.80
CA PRO A 69 -7.90 0.52 -13.02
C PRO A 69 -6.50 0.31 -13.61
N ASP A 70 -5.87 -0.84 -13.36
CA ASP A 70 -4.56 -1.22 -13.94
C ASP A 70 -4.46 -2.70 -14.36
N PRO A 71 -5.20 -3.14 -15.40
CA PRO A 71 -5.33 -4.57 -15.74
C PRO A 71 -4.02 -5.26 -16.17
N ARG A 72 -2.96 -4.48 -16.40
CA ARG A 72 -1.64 -4.97 -16.81
C ARG A 72 -0.55 -4.70 -15.77
N GLY A 73 -0.89 -4.18 -14.58
CA GLY A 73 0.08 -3.89 -13.52
C GLY A 73 1.11 -2.80 -13.88
N ALA A 74 0.84 -1.98 -14.89
CA ALA A 74 1.79 -0.97 -15.36
C ALA A 74 1.91 0.20 -14.37
N ASN A 75 0.80 0.60 -13.74
CA ASN A 75 0.81 1.60 -12.67
C ASN A 75 1.38 1.00 -11.39
N LEU A 76 1.03 -0.24 -11.05
CA LEU A 76 1.64 -0.97 -9.93
C LEU A 76 3.18 -1.01 -10.04
N SER A 77 3.70 -1.33 -11.22
CA SER A 77 5.15 -1.33 -11.48
C SER A 77 5.80 0.05 -11.30
N ARG A 78 5.13 1.13 -11.73
CA ARG A 78 5.62 2.52 -11.55
C ARG A 78 5.60 2.93 -10.08
N VAL A 79 4.50 2.63 -9.39
CA VAL A 79 4.31 2.92 -7.97
C VAL A 79 5.34 2.17 -7.15
N ALA A 80 5.55 0.88 -7.40
CA ALA A 80 6.56 0.08 -6.70
C ALA A 80 7.97 0.68 -6.83
N ARG A 81 8.32 1.22 -8.00
CA ARG A 81 9.60 1.93 -8.19
C ARG A 81 9.70 3.18 -7.32
N ALA A 82 8.64 3.99 -7.25
CA ALA A 82 8.60 5.18 -6.38
C ALA A 82 8.65 4.81 -4.90
N LEU A 83 7.90 3.78 -4.50
CA LEU A 83 7.86 3.28 -3.12
C LEU A 83 9.21 2.72 -2.66
N LYS A 84 9.96 2.05 -3.54
CA LYS A 84 11.34 1.61 -3.24
C LYS A 84 12.24 2.78 -2.86
N ALA A 85 12.15 3.90 -3.58
CA ALA A 85 12.93 5.09 -3.27
C ALA A 85 12.49 5.70 -1.93
N LEU A 86 11.17 5.78 -1.70
CA LEU A 86 10.60 6.32 -0.46
C LEU A 86 10.94 5.49 0.79
N ARG A 87 11.11 4.16 0.62
CA ARG A 87 11.46 3.24 1.72
C ARG A 87 12.80 3.56 2.39
N THR A 88 13.69 4.26 1.70
CA THR A 88 14.97 4.69 2.29
C THR A 88 14.79 5.77 3.37
N VAL A 89 13.69 6.52 3.30
CA VAL A 89 13.33 7.59 4.25
C VAL A 89 12.29 7.09 5.26
N CYS A 90 11.37 6.21 4.83
CA CYS A 90 10.33 5.64 5.67
C CYS A 90 10.34 4.10 5.54
N PRO A 91 11.11 3.38 6.39
CA PRO A 91 11.33 1.95 6.23
C PRO A 91 10.06 1.10 6.36
N ARG A 92 9.08 1.56 7.14
CA ARG A 92 7.80 0.88 7.37
C ARG A 92 6.66 1.88 7.11
N LEU A 93 6.00 1.71 5.97
CA LEU A 93 5.00 2.62 5.41
C LEU A 93 3.78 1.81 4.96
N GLY A 94 2.59 2.26 5.36
CA GLY A 94 1.32 1.74 4.84
C GLY A 94 0.78 2.58 3.68
N VAL A 95 0.15 1.96 2.69
CA VAL A 95 -0.50 2.67 1.58
C VAL A 95 -1.99 2.34 1.56
N PHE A 96 -2.83 3.38 1.63
CA PHE A 96 -4.21 3.28 1.25
C PHE A 96 -4.29 3.31 -0.28
N TRP A 97 -4.71 2.21 -0.88
CA TRP A 97 -4.94 2.08 -2.31
C TRP A 97 -6.45 1.97 -2.53
N ASP A 98 -7.01 2.85 -3.35
CA ASP A 98 -8.45 3.00 -3.56
C ASP A 98 -9.06 1.98 -4.55
N PHE A 99 -8.39 0.84 -4.79
CA PHE A 99 -8.84 -0.27 -5.66
C PHE A 99 -9.19 -1.55 -4.88
#